data_AF-A0A9W3JJZ3-F1
#
_entry.id   AF-A0A9W3JJZ3-F1
#
_cell.length_a   1.000
_cell.length_b   1.000
_cell.length_c   1.000
_cell.angle_alpha   90.00
_cell.angle_beta   90.00
_cell.angle_gamma   90.00
#
_symmetry.space_group_name_H-M   'P 1'
#
loop_
_entity.id
_entity.type
_entity.pdbx_description
1 polymer ?
#
loop_
_entity_poly.entity_id
_entity_poly.type
_entity_poly.pdbx_seq_one_letter_code
_entity_poly.pdbx_strand_id
1 'polypeptide(L)'
;MNKKEARIAILDLQEKHCTGCDYRCSRDVAHCWTECATGIRINKLGVLLGGRIGTDQKKTRTVKEWNTFCKKAVTMSDKGMTYVGIAKKLGVTTANLHTQMKKRGLK
;
A
#
# COMPACT_ATOMS: atom_id res chain seq x y z
N MET A 1 -18.61 6.15 -17.30
CA MET A 1 -18.56 4.69 -17.22
C MET A 1 -19.08 4.25 -15.86
N ASN A 2 -20.08 3.37 -15.81
CA ASN A 2 -20.61 2.79 -14.57
C ASN A 2 -19.88 1.49 -14.19
N LYS A 3 -20.17 0.93 -13.00
CA LYS A 3 -19.51 -0.29 -12.50
C LYS A 3 -19.75 -1.52 -13.40
N LYS A 4 -20.89 -1.60 -14.09
CA LYS A 4 -21.20 -2.71 -15.00
C LYS A 4 -20.34 -2.61 -16.27
N GLU A 5 -20.30 -1.44 -16.89
CA GLU A 5 -19.47 -1.16 -18.06
C GLU A 5 -17.98 -1.37 -17.77
N ALA A 6 -17.50 -0.95 -16.60
CA ALA A 6 -16.10 -1.16 -16.21
C ALA A 6 -15.75 -2.65 -16.09
N ARG A 7 -16.67 -3.48 -15.56
CA ARG A 7 -16.46 -4.94 -15.49
C ARG A 7 -16.40 -5.57 -16.88
N ILE A 8 -17.34 -5.22 -17.75
CA ILE A 8 -17.36 -5.73 -19.14
C ILE A 8 -16.05 -5.32 -19.85
N ALA A 9 -15.65 -4.05 -19.74
CA ALA A 9 -14.42 -3.58 -20.36
C ALA A 9 -13.16 -4.28 -19.83
N ILE A 10 -13.11 -4.63 -18.55
CA ILE A 10 -11.99 -5.43 -17.99
C ILE A 10 -11.97 -6.84 -18.62
N LEU A 11 -13.12 -7.51 -18.68
CA LEU A 11 -13.22 -8.87 -19.25
C LEU A 11 -12.80 -8.88 -20.72
N ASP A 12 -13.31 -7.94 -21.51
CA ASP A 12 -12.96 -7.80 -22.93
C ASP A 12 -11.46 -7.58 -23.14
N LEU A 13 -10.84 -6.73 -22.31
CA LEU A 13 -9.40 -6.45 -22.37
C LEU A 13 -8.58 -7.69 -21.99
N GLN A 14 -9.01 -8.43 -20.97
CA GLN A 14 -8.33 -9.65 -20.55
C GLN A 14 -8.44 -10.75 -21.60
N GLU A 15 -9.61 -10.94 -22.19
CA GLU A 15 -9.82 -11.94 -23.24
C GLU A 15 -8.96 -11.64 -24.47
N LYS A 16 -8.98 -10.38 -24.94
CA LYS A 16 -8.25 -9.94 -26.16
C LYS A 16 -6.73 -9.92 -26.01
N HIS A 17 -6.22 -9.56 -24.84
CA HIS A 17 -4.79 -9.26 -24.68
C HIS A 17 -4.07 -10.09 -23.62
N CYS A 18 -4.79 -10.69 -22.68
CA CYS A 18 -4.18 -11.44 -21.59
C CYS A 18 -4.32 -12.97 -21.76
N THR A 19 -5.18 -13.45 -22.66
CA THR A 19 -5.25 -14.88 -22.99
C THR A 19 -3.96 -15.30 -23.70
N GLY A 20 -3.21 -16.21 -23.08
CA GLY A 20 -1.89 -16.64 -23.58
C GLY A 20 -0.75 -15.65 -23.32
N CYS A 21 -0.97 -14.56 -22.57
CA CYS A 21 0.11 -13.64 -22.20
C CYS A 21 1.02 -14.27 -21.13
N ASP A 22 2.32 -14.32 -21.40
CA ASP A 22 3.33 -14.87 -20.48
C ASP A 22 3.32 -14.19 -19.10
N TYR A 23 3.00 -12.89 -19.07
CA TYR A 23 2.93 -12.10 -17.84
C TYR A 23 1.65 -12.31 -17.04
N ARG A 24 0.59 -12.92 -17.61
CA ARG A 24 -0.68 -13.12 -16.90
C ARG A 24 -0.53 -14.02 -15.67
N CYS A 25 0.31 -15.05 -15.78
CA CYS A 25 0.61 -15.99 -14.70
C CYS A 25 2.00 -15.75 -14.09
N SER A 26 2.68 -14.68 -14.48
CA SER A 26 4.01 -14.35 -13.98
C SER A 26 3.98 -13.87 -12.53
N ARG A 27 5.08 -14.11 -11.82
CA ARG A 27 5.32 -13.50 -10.49
C ARG A 27 5.66 -12.01 -10.60
N ASP A 28 6.07 -11.54 -11.77
CA ASP A 28 6.31 -10.13 -12.05
C ASP A 28 5.01 -9.40 -12.39
N VAL A 29 4.20 -9.20 -11.36
CA VAL A 29 2.95 -8.44 -11.46
C VAL A 29 3.19 -6.95 -11.73
N ALA A 30 4.42 -6.46 -11.49
CA ALA A 30 4.76 -5.05 -11.65
C ALA A 30 4.69 -4.64 -13.13
N HIS A 31 5.20 -5.47 -14.04
CA HIS A 31 5.15 -5.22 -15.49
C HIS A 31 3.72 -4.85 -15.96
N CYS A 32 2.71 -5.61 -15.53
CA CYS A 32 1.31 -5.35 -15.89
C CYS A 32 0.79 -4.01 -15.35
N TRP A 33 1.36 -3.50 -14.27
CA TRP A 33 0.91 -2.26 -13.64
C TRP A 33 1.71 -1.02 -14.07
N THR A 34 2.94 -1.19 -14.54
CA THR A 34 3.86 -0.07 -14.85
C THR A 34 4.20 0.08 -16.32
N GLU A 35 4.21 -1.01 -17.10
CA GLU A 35 4.75 -1.03 -18.47
C GLU A 35 3.72 -1.48 -19.50
N CYS A 36 2.82 -2.41 -19.13
CA CYS A 36 1.80 -2.92 -20.03
C CYS A 36 0.63 -1.93 -20.17
N ALA A 37 0.42 -1.36 -21.36
CA ALA A 37 -0.69 -0.44 -21.61
C ALA A 37 -2.07 -1.02 -21.28
N THR A 38 -2.31 -2.30 -21.63
CA THR A 38 -3.56 -3.01 -21.31
C THR A 38 -3.71 -3.23 -19.81
N GLY A 39 -2.64 -3.65 -19.13
CA GLY A 39 -2.65 -3.88 -17.69
C GLY A 39 -2.86 -2.57 -16.91
N ILE A 40 -2.22 -1.47 -17.32
CA ILE A 40 -2.44 -0.11 -16.77
C ILE A 40 -3.91 0.29 -16.91
N ARG A 41 -4.53 0.02 -18.06
CA ARG A 41 -5.94 0.33 -18.31
C ARG A 41 -6.88 -0.51 -17.43
N ILE A 42 -6.64 -1.81 -17.32
CA ILE A 42 -7.39 -2.71 -16.43
C ILE A 42 -7.28 -2.23 -14.97
N ASN A 43 -6.08 -1.85 -14.54
CA ASN A 43 -5.81 -1.36 -13.18
C ASN A 43 -6.64 -0.09 -12.88
N LYS A 44 -6.67 0.87 -13.81
CA LYS A 44 -7.51 2.08 -13.70
C LYS A 44 -9.02 1.76 -13.62
N LEU A 45 -9.49 0.80 -14.41
CA LEU A 45 -10.88 0.34 -14.35
C LEU A 45 -11.19 -0.35 -13.01
N GLY A 46 -10.25 -1.11 -12.45
CA GLY A 46 -10.36 -1.73 -11.13
C GLY A 46 -10.58 -0.72 -10.00
N VAL A 47 -9.95 0.47 -10.09
CA VAL A 47 -10.18 1.56 -9.11
C VAL A 47 -11.64 2.02 -9.11
N LEU A 48 -12.29 2.11 -10.28
CA LEU A 48 -13.71 2.47 -10.39
C LEU A 48 -14.63 1.42 -9.71
N LEU A 49 -14.14 0.20 -9.53
CA LEU A 49 -14.83 -0.89 -8.82
C LEU A 49 -14.54 -0.92 -7.32
N GLY A 50 -13.74 0.03 -6.80
CA GLY A 50 -13.31 0.08 -5.40
C GLY A 50 -11.98 -0.65 -5.13
N GLY A 51 -11.29 -1.08 -6.18
CA GLY A 51 -9.92 -1.59 -6.08
C GLY A 51 -8.90 -0.47 -5.80
N ARG A 52 -7.65 -0.87 -5.57
CA ARG A 52 -6.51 0.05 -5.47
C ARG A 52 -5.63 -0.11 -6.70
N ILE A 53 -4.90 0.94 -7.06
CA ILE A 53 -3.88 0.84 -8.11
C ILE A 53 -2.81 -0.12 -7.60
N GLY A 54 -2.44 -1.15 -8.37
CA GLY A 54 -1.40 -2.10 -7.98
C GLY A 54 -0.05 -1.47 -7.61
N THR A 55 0.27 -0.29 -8.14
CA THR A 55 1.46 0.50 -7.77
C THR A 55 1.31 1.28 -6.47
N ASP A 56 0.10 1.46 -5.93
CA ASP A 56 -0.15 2.06 -4.61
C ASP A 56 0.18 1.03 -3.52
N GLN A 57 1.44 0.61 -3.47
CA GLN A 57 1.95 -0.03 -2.29
C GLN A 57 1.93 0.98 -1.15
N LYS A 58 1.43 0.56 0.01
CA LYS A 58 1.49 1.37 1.22
C LYS A 58 2.95 1.67 1.50
N LYS A 59 3.39 2.92 1.23
CA LYS A 59 4.77 3.34 1.43
C LYS A 59 5.18 3.02 2.87
N THR A 60 5.97 1.98 3.04
CA THR A 60 6.49 1.62 4.35
C THR A 60 7.50 2.68 4.72
N ARG A 61 7.36 3.25 5.93
CA ARG A 61 8.38 4.16 6.45
C ARG A 61 9.74 3.44 6.44
N THR A 62 10.73 4.10 5.89
CA THR A 62 12.12 3.67 5.87
C THR A 62 12.67 3.54 7.30
N VAL A 63 13.80 2.86 7.47
CA VAL A 63 14.48 2.76 8.76
C VAL A 63 14.79 4.15 9.33
N LYS A 64 15.24 5.08 8.48
CA LYS A 64 15.57 6.46 8.86
C LYS A 64 14.33 7.23 9.33
N GLU A 65 13.21 7.11 8.61
CA GLU A 65 11.94 7.72 9.02
C GLU A 65 11.47 7.18 10.36
N TRP A 66 11.54 5.86 10.56
CA TRP A 66 11.20 5.24 11.84
C TRP A 66 12.15 5.66 12.97
N ASN A 67 13.44 5.85 12.72
CA ASN A 67 14.38 6.34 13.73
C ASN A 67 13.96 7.73 14.24
N THR A 68 13.65 8.65 13.33
CA THR A 68 13.15 9.99 13.67
C THR A 68 11.81 9.91 14.40
N PHE A 69 10.93 9.02 13.93
CA PHE A 69 9.59 8.83 14.49
C PHE A 69 9.63 8.29 15.92
N CYS A 70 10.45 7.28 16.19
CA CYS A 70 10.62 6.70 17.52
C CYS A 70 11.27 7.70 18.50
N LYS A 71 12.23 8.52 18.06
CA LYS A 71 12.76 9.61 18.89
C LYS A 71 11.67 10.59 19.32
N LYS A 72 10.77 10.97 18.41
CA LYS A 72 9.61 11.82 18.75
C LYS A 72 8.66 11.12 19.74
N ALA A 73 8.47 9.81 19.60
CA ALA A 73 7.66 9.02 20.52
C ALA A 73 8.23 9.01 21.94
N VAL A 74 9.55 8.85 22.10
CA VAL A 74 10.24 8.98 23.40
C VAL A 74 9.95 10.34 24.02
N THR A 75 10.19 11.44 23.29
CA THR A 75 9.96 12.79 23.82
C THR A 75 8.51 13.04 24.23
N MET A 76 7.52 12.44 23.55
CA MET A 76 6.11 12.55 23.95
C MET A 76 5.80 11.69 25.17
N SER A 77 6.39 10.50 25.28
CA SER A 77 6.26 9.63 26.44
C SER A 77 6.85 10.26 27.69
N ASP A 78 8.02 10.90 27.57
CA ASP A 78 8.68 11.62 28.66
C ASP A 78 7.85 12.82 29.16
N LYS A 79 7.00 13.37 28.28
CA LYS A 79 6.01 14.40 28.62
C LYS A 79 4.70 13.84 29.19
N GLY A 80 4.65 12.53 29.50
CA GLY A 80 3.51 11.86 30.12
C GLY A 80 2.44 11.36 29.15
N MET A 81 2.67 11.40 27.82
CA MET A 81 1.68 10.90 26.87
C MET A 81 1.68 9.37 26.81
N THR A 82 0.49 8.76 26.86
CA THR A 82 0.36 7.30 26.72
C THR A 82 0.70 6.84 25.30
N TYR A 83 1.15 5.58 25.15
CA TYR A 83 1.46 5.01 23.83
C TYR A 83 0.25 5.00 22.88
N VAL A 84 -0.96 4.84 23.43
CA VAL A 84 -2.21 4.96 22.66
C VAL A 84 -2.37 6.38 22.12
N GLY A 85 -2.16 7.41 22.96
CA GLY A 85 -2.22 8.81 22.55
C GLY A 85 -1.15 9.15 21.51
N ILE A 86 0.08 8.66 21.70
CA ILE A 86 1.20 8.85 20.76
C ILE A 86 0.88 8.18 19.42
N ALA A 87 0.43 6.93 19.43
CA ALA A 87 0.10 6.19 18.22
C ALA A 87 -0.99 6.90 17.40
N LYS A 88 -2.06 7.36 18.07
CA LYS A 88 -3.12 8.16 17.45
C LYS A 88 -2.57 9.46 16.85
N LYS A 89 -1.76 10.21 17.60
CA LYS A 89 -1.17 11.48 17.15
C LYS A 89 -0.25 11.30 15.94
N LEU A 90 0.44 10.17 15.86
CA LEU A 90 1.40 9.89 14.80
C LEU A 90 0.83 9.05 13.63
N GLY A 91 -0.48 8.72 13.66
CA GLY A 91 -1.14 7.97 12.59
C GLY A 91 -0.59 6.55 12.41
N VAL A 92 -0.24 5.88 13.51
CA VAL A 92 0.20 4.48 13.51
C VAL A 92 -0.61 3.67 14.52
N THR A 93 -0.61 2.35 14.39
CA THR A 93 -1.21 1.49 15.41
C THR A 93 -0.27 1.38 16.61
N THR A 94 -0.85 1.22 17.80
CA THR A 94 -0.08 1.04 19.05
C THR A 94 0.85 -0.17 18.99
N ALA A 95 0.40 -1.28 18.40
CA ALA A 95 1.22 -2.47 18.19
C ALA A 95 2.44 -2.21 17.28
N ASN A 96 2.26 -1.45 16.20
CA ASN A 96 3.36 -1.09 15.30
C ASN A 96 4.34 -0.14 16.01
N LEU A 97 3.85 0.82 16.78
CA LEU A 97 4.69 1.70 17.59
C LEU A 97 5.56 0.89 18.56
N HIS A 98 4.98 0.01 19.39
CA HIS A 98 5.75 -0.85 20.31
C HIS A 98 6.80 -1.69 19.58
N THR A 99 6.42 -2.33 18.48
CA THR A 99 7.34 -3.16 17.69
C THR A 99 8.54 -2.34 17.20
N GLN A 100 8.30 -1.13 16.68
CA GLN A 100 9.35 -0.28 16.13
C GLN A 100 10.23 0.34 17.22
N MET A 101 9.68 0.64 18.40
CA MET A 101 10.43 1.09 19.57
C MET A 101 11.36 -0.02 20.09
N LYS A 102 10.83 -1.24 20.29
CA LYS A 102 11.61 -2.40 20.75
C LYS A 102 12.76 -2.74 19.81
N LYS A 103 12.53 -2.71 18.49
CA LYS A 103 13.57 -2.93 17.47
C LYS A 103 14.76 -1.96 17.57
N ARG A 104 14.58 -0.82 18.24
CA ARG A 104 15.58 0.23 18.41
C ARG A 104 16.13 0.32 19.83
N GLY A 105 15.81 -0.65 20.71
CA GLY A 105 16.21 -0.63 22.11
C GLY A 105 15.57 0.50 22.92
N LEU A 106 14.44 1.03 22.44
CA LEU A 106 13.68 2.07 23.13
C LEU A 106 12.57 1.42 23.97
N LYS A 107 12.15 2.11 25.03
CA LYS A 107 11.05 1.68 25.92
C LYS A 107 9.77 1.34 25.16
#